data_AF-A0A8J6LA96-F1
#
_entry.id   AF-A0A8J6LA96-F1
#
_cell.length_a   1.000
_cell.length_b   1.000
_cell.length_c   1.000
_cell.angle_alpha   90.00
_cell.angle_beta   90.00
_cell.angle_gamma   90.00
#
_symmetry.space_group_name_H-M   'P 1'
#
loop_
_entity.id
_entity.type
_entity.pdbx_description
1 polymer ?
#
loop_
_entity_poly.entity_id
_entity_poly.type
_entity_poly.pdbx_seq_one_letter_code
_entity_poly.pdbx_strand_id
1 'polypeptide(L)'
;MAFLSGPRLLDWASSPPHLQFNKFVLTGYRPASSGSGCLRSLFYLHNELGNIYTHGLALLGFLVLVPMTMPWGQLGKDGWLGGTHCVACLVPPAASVLYHLFMCHQGGSPVYTRLLALDMCGVCLVNTLGALPIIHCTLACRPWLRPAALMAYTALSGVAGWRALTAPSTSARLRAFGWQAGARLLVFGARGVGLGSGAPGSLPCYLRMDALALLGGLVNVARLPERWGPGRFDYWGNSHQIMHLLSVGSILQLHAGVVPDLLWAAHHACPPD
;
A
#
# COMPACT_ATOMS: atom_id res chain seq x y z
N MET A 1 7.11 34.93 7.72
CA MET A 1 5.73 34.94 7.18
C MET A 1 5.72 34.55 5.70
N ALA A 2 6.11 33.31 5.36
CA ALA A 2 6.18 32.85 3.96
C ALA A 2 4.94 32.06 3.48
N PHE A 3 3.90 31.98 4.32
CA PHE A 3 2.85 30.95 4.22
C PHE A 3 1.55 31.37 3.50
N LEU A 4 1.52 32.49 2.77
CA LEU A 4 0.26 33.00 2.17
C LEU A 4 0.30 33.31 0.67
N SER A 5 1.44 33.19 -0.02
CA SER A 5 1.54 33.41 -1.48
C SER A 5 1.46 32.10 -2.27
N GLY A 6 0.48 31.25 -1.96
CA GLY A 6 0.16 30.09 -2.78
C GLY A 6 -0.60 30.50 -4.05
N PRO A 7 -0.55 29.71 -5.14
CA PRO A 7 -1.40 29.97 -6.30
C PRO A 7 -2.88 29.86 -5.91
N ARG A 8 -3.75 30.57 -6.63
CA ARG A 8 -5.20 30.42 -6.45
C ARG A 8 -5.61 28.98 -6.76
N LEU A 9 -6.19 28.30 -5.76
CA LEU A 9 -6.70 26.94 -5.91
C LEU A 9 -8.01 26.93 -6.71
N LEU A 10 -8.29 25.78 -7.32
CA LEU A 10 -9.45 25.55 -8.17
C LEU A 10 -10.54 24.82 -7.40
N ASP A 11 -11.78 25.06 -7.82
CA ASP A 11 -12.93 24.26 -7.46
C ASP A 11 -12.99 22.99 -8.34
N TRP A 12 -13.69 21.96 -7.86
CA TRP A 12 -13.84 20.67 -8.54
C TRP A 12 -14.29 20.85 -9.99
N ALA A 13 -15.30 21.68 -10.22
CA ALA A 13 -15.86 21.95 -11.55
C ALA A 13 -14.88 22.64 -12.51
N SER A 14 -13.92 23.40 -11.97
CA SER A 14 -12.88 24.10 -12.75
C SER A 14 -11.59 23.30 -12.88
N SER A 15 -11.48 22.16 -12.19
CA SER A 15 -10.31 21.28 -12.30
C SER A 15 -10.33 20.47 -13.59
N PRO A 16 -9.18 20.06 -14.15
CA PRO A 16 -9.13 19.18 -15.32
C PRO A 16 -9.92 17.87 -15.13
N PRO A 17 -10.57 17.31 -16.18
CA PRO A 17 -11.44 16.13 -16.04
C PRO A 17 -10.78 14.91 -15.38
N HIS A 18 -9.48 14.70 -15.58
CA HIS A 18 -8.74 13.57 -14.99
C HIS A 18 -8.53 13.70 -13.47
N LEU A 19 -8.72 14.89 -12.89
CA LEU A 19 -8.68 15.14 -11.44
C LEU A 19 -10.07 15.12 -10.79
N GLN A 20 -11.15 15.05 -11.57
CA GLN A 20 -12.54 15.08 -11.11
C GLN A 20 -13.08 13.71 -10.64
N PHE A 21 -12.27 12.91 -9.94
CA PHE A 21 -12.62 11.52 -9.56
C PHE A 21 -13.47 11.41 -8.29
N ASN A 22 -13.55 12.46 -7.46
CA ASN A 22 -14.36 12.49 -6.24
C ASN A 22 -15.26 13.73 -6.20
N LYS A 23 -16.53 13.56 -6.55
CA LYS A 23 -17.52 14.66 -6.61
C LYS A 23 -17.89 15.27 -5.25
N PHE A 24 -17.42 14.70 -4.15
CA PHE A 24 -17.71 15.19 -2.79
C PHE A 24 -16.62 16.10 -2.23
N VAL A 25 -15.44 16.10 -2.86
CA VAL A 25 -14.35 17.05 -2.58
C VAL A 25 -14.51 18.21 -3.53
N LEU A 26 -14.85 19.39 -3.02
CA LEU A 26 -15.36 20.49 -3.85
C LEU A 26 -14.32 21.57 -4.15
N THR A 27 -13.33 21.75 -3.28
CA THR A 27 -12.35 22.84 -3.35
C THR A 27 -10.92 22.33 -3.07
N GLY A 28 -9.95 23.25 -3.18
CA GLY A 28 -8.56 22.99 -2.78
C GLY A 28 -7.71 22.30 -3.85
N TYR A 29 -8.19 22.22 -5.10
CA TYR A 29 -7.45 21.61 -6.21
C TYR A 29 -6.31 22.50 -6.67
N ARG A 30 -5.12 21.93 -6.84
CA ARG A 30 -3.97 22.67 -7.36
C ARG A 30 -4.13 22.94 -8.87
N PRO A 31 -3.81 24.14 -9.36
CA PRO A 31 -3.75 24.41 -10.79
C PRO A 31 -2.58 23.65 -11.44
N ALA A 32 -2.62 23.54 -12.76
CA ALA A 32 -1.54 22.95 -13.54
C ALA A 32 -0.20 23.63 -13.22
N SER A 33 0.79 22.85 -12.81
CA SER A 33 2.06 23.35 -12.27
C SER A 33 3.25 22.68 -12.95
N SER A 34 4.38 23.39 -13.06
CA SER A 34 5.66 22.77 -13.41
C SER A 34 6.12 21.82 -12.31
N GLY A 35 7.11 20.95 -12.57
CA GLY A 35 7.67 20.06 -11.56
C GLY A 35 8.16 20.79 -10.29
N SER A 36 8.78 21.97 -10.45
CA SER A 36 9.17 22.80 -9.31
C SER A 36 7.97 23.41 -8.58
N GLY A 37 6.90 23.74 -9.30
CA GLY A 37 5.62 24.15 -8.70
C GLY A 37 4.98 23.03 -7.86
N CYS A 38 5.00 21.78 -8.37
CA CYS A 38 4.57 20.61 -7.62
C CYS A 38 5.37 20.46 -6.31
N LEU A 39 6.71 20.57 -6.36
CA LEU A 39 7.55 20.50 -5.15
C LEU A 39 7.24 21.62 -4.14
N ARG A 40 7.01 22.85 -4.62
CA ARG A 40 6.62 23.97 -3.76
C ARG A 40 5.27 23.76 -3.09
N SER A 41 4.40 22.90 -3.65
CA SER A 41 3.09 22.59 -3.06
C SER A 41 3.14 21.86 -1.73
N LEU A 42 4.29 21.27 -1.38
CA LEU A 42 4.52 20.73 -0.04
C LEU A 42 4.38 21.80 1.06
N PHE A 43 4.54 23.08 0.73
CA PHE A 43 4.61 24.17 1.71
C PHE A 43 3.36 25.05 1.76
N TYR A 44 2.27 24.68 1.10
CA TYR A 44 0.98 25.39 1.22
C TYR A 44 -0.20 24.41 1.28
N LEU A 45 -1.33 24.88 1.83
CA LEU A 45 -2.50 24.04 2.05
C LEU A 45 -3.26 23.77 0.74
N HIS A 46 -3.56 22.50 0.46
CA HIS A 46 -4.39 22.05 -0.65
C HIS A 46 -4.99 20.66 -0.33
N ASN A 47 -5.96 20.20 -1.13
CA ASN A 47 -6.71 18.96 -0.85
C ASN A 47 -5.86 17.67 -0.86
N GLU A 48 -4.80 17.64 -1.67
CA GLU A 48 -3.86 16.50 -1.70
C GLU A 48 -2.80 16.51 -0.58
N LEU A 49 -2.73 17.55 0.27
CA LEU A 49 -1.62 17.71 1.22
C LEU A 49 -1.57 16.55 2.23
N GLY A 50 -2.72 16.20 2.81
CA GLY A 50 -2.80 15.05 3.72
C GLY A 50 -2.43 13.73 3.03
N ASN A 51 -2.77 13.56 1.75
CA ASN A 51 -2.42 12.35 1.00
C ASN A 51 -0.90 12.21 0.83
N ILE A 52 -0.21 13.33 0.54
CA ILE A 52 1.25 13.37 0.44
C ILE A 52 1.91 13.11 1.78
N TYR A 53 1.49 13.81 2.84
CA TYR A 53 2.17 13.74 4.14
C TYR A 53 1.96 12.40 4.86
N THR A 54 0.78 11.79 4.74
CA THR A 54 0.50 10.48 5.36
C THR A 54 1.45 9.39 4.86
N HIS A 55 1.66 9.28 3.55
CA HIS A 55 2.63 8.34 2.99
C HIS A 55 4.08 8.85 3.05
N GLY A 56 4.33 10.16 2.95
CA GLY A 56 5.67 10.74 3.03
C GLY A 56 6.33 10.51 4.39
N LEU A 57 5.60 10.77 5.48
CA LEU A 57 6.09 10.50 6.84
C LEU A 57 6.27 9.00 7.07
N ALA A 58 5.36 8.17 6.57
CA ALA A 58 5.49 6.71 6.65
C ALA A 58 6.72 6.21 5.89
N LEU A 59 7.01 6.74 4.70
CA LEU A 59 8.20 6.40 3.93
C LEU A 59 9.48 6.72 4.70
N LEU A 60 9.59 7.92 5.26
CA LEU A 60 10.74 8.31 6.09
C LEU A 60 10.90 7.38 7.29
N GLY A 61 9.77 7.05 7.95
CA GLY A 61 9.75 6.08 9.05
C GLY A 61 10.23 4.69 8.62
N PHE A 62 9.74 4.16 7.50
CA PHE A 62 10.12 2.84 7.00
C PHE A 62 11.56 2.76 6.48
N LEU A 63 12.10 3.86 5.94
CA LEU A 63 13.51 3.95 5.54
C LEU A 63 14.47 3.76 6.73
N VAL A 64 14.03 4.09 7.94
CA VAL A 64 14.79 3.86 9.17
C VAL A 64 14.40 2.53 9.81
N LEU A 65 13.11 2.29 10.01
CA LEU A 65 12.59 1.13 10.71
C LEU A 65 13.03 -0.18 10.04
N VAL A 66 12.78 -0.34 8.74
CA VAL A 66 12.95 -1.64 8.06
C VAL A 66 14.41 -2.09 8.06
N PRO A 67 15.40 -1.27 7.69
CA PRO A 67 16.79 -1.70 7.75
C PRO A 67 17.28 -2.02 9.16
N MET A 68 16.79 -1.29 10.18
CA MET A 68 17.26 -1.45 11.57
C MET A 68 16.69 -2.67 12.28
N THR A 69 15.46 -3.09 11.95
CA THR A 69 14.77 -4.19 12.65
C THR A 69 14.85 -5.53 11.92
N MET A 70 15.17 -5.52 10.63
CA MET A 70 15.27 -6.74 9.85
C MET A 70 16.47 -7.61 10.29
N PRO A 71 16.31 -8.94 10.39
CA PRO A 71 17.35 -9.83 10.91
C PRO A 71 18.40 -10.19 9.86
N TRP A 72 18.98 -9.19 9.17
CA TRP A 72 19.83 -9.38 7.98
C TRP A 72 20.93 -10.42 8.13
N GLY A 73 21.64 -10.41 9.26
CA GLY A 73 22.73 -11.35 9.53
C GLY A 73 22.29 -12.80 9.72
N GLN A 74 21.00 -13.05 9.97
CA GLN A 74 20.44 -14.38 10.23
C GLN A 74 19.69 -14.97 9.04
N LEU A 75 19.43 -14.17 7.99
CA LEU A 75 18.62 -14.63 6.86
C LEU A 75 19.33 -15.69 5.99
N GLY A 76 20.67 -15.70 5.93
CA GLY A 76 21.42 -16.66 5.14
C GLY A 76 20.91 -16.78 3.69
N LYS A 77 20.41 -17.97 3.32
CA LYS A 77 19.85 -18.26 1.98
C LYS A 77 18.52 -17.54 1.69
N ASP A 78 17.81 -17.13 2.74
CA ASP A 78 16.52 -16.43 2.65
C ASP A 78 16.67 -14.90 2.61
N GLY A 79 17.88 -14.39 2.38
CA GLY A 79 18.14 -12.94 2.24
C GLY A 79 17.29 -12.24 1.18
N TRP A 80 16.86 -12.97 0.14
CA TRP A 80 15.95 -12.46 -0.88
C TRP A 80 14.57 -12.08 -0.32
N LEU A 81 14.09 -12.75 0.74
CA LEU A 81 12.84 -12.39 1.43
C LEU A 81 12.97 -11.05 2.15
N GLY A 82 14.16 -10.75 2.70
CA GLY A 82 14.43 -9.45 3.29
C GLY A 82 14.39 -8.33 2.24
N GLY A 83 14.98 -8.58 1.07
CA GLY A 83 14.92 -7.65 -0.06
C GLY A 83 13.50 -7.41 -0.57
N THR A 84 12.73 -8.47 -0.81
CA THR A 84 11.33 -8.34 -1.28
C THR A 84 10.43 -7.67 -0.25
N HIS A 85 10.64 -7.92 1.05
CA HIS A 85 9.95 -7.23 2.14
C HIS A 85 10.28 -5.73 2.18
N CYS A 86 11.54 -5.34 1.96
CA CYS A 86 11.91 -3.92 1.86
C CYS A 86 11.17 -3.23 0.71
N VAL A 87 11.11 -3.88 -0.46
CA VAL A 87 10.34 -3.36 -1.59
C VAL A 87 8.86 -3.23 -1.23
N ALA A 88 8.28 -4.24 -0.55
CA ALA A 88 6.89 -4.24 -0.12
C ALA A 88 6.57 -3.09 0.86
N CYS A 89 7.49 -2.72 1.75
CA CYS A 89 7.29 -1.64 2.71
C CYS A 89 7.57 -0.24 2.14
N LEU A 90 8.56 -0.10 1.24
CA LEU A 90 9.05 1.21 0.79
C LEU A 90 8.42 1.71 -0.50
N VAL A 91 8.20 0.81 -1.48
CA VAL A 91 7.72 1.24 -2.80
C VAL A 91 6.28 1.78 -2.77
N PRO A 92 5.31 1.18 -2.06
CA PRO A 92 3.95 1.73 -2.04
C PRO A 92 3.86 3.18 -1.54
N PRO A 93 4.40 3.55 -0.36
CA PRO A 93 4.32 4.94 0.08
C PRO A 93 5.14 5.88 -0.82
N ALA A 94 6.29 5.44 -1.37
CA ALA A 94 7.06 6.25 -2.30
C ALA A 94 6.31 6.53 -3.61
N ALA A 95 5.70 5.50 -4.21
CA ALA A 95 4.91 5.63 -5.43
C ALA A 95 3.69 6.52 -5.21
N SER A 96 3.01 6.37 -4.07
CA SER A 96 1.87 7.20 -3.70
C SER A 96 2.24 8.66 -3.52
N VAL A 97 3.35 8.96 -2.84
CA VAL A 97 3.87 10.33 -2.68
C VAL A 97 4.18 10.94 -4.04
N LEU A 98 4.85 10.21 -4.93
CA LEU A 98 5.16 10.69 -6.29
C LEU A 98 3.89 11.01 -7.07
N TYR A 99 2.87 10.13 -7.00
CA TYR A 99 1.59 10.38 -7.65
C TYR A 99 0.91 11.63 -7.10
N HIS A 100 0.65 11.68 -5.80
CA HIS A 100 -0.07 12.79 -5.19
C HIS A 100 0.69 14.10 -5.28
N LEU A 101 2.03 14.09 -5.27
CA LEU A 101 2.81 15.31 -5.41
C LEU A 101 2.75 15.87 -6.83
N PHE A 102 2.84 15.01 -7.85
CA PHE A 102 2.96 15.42 -9.26
C PHE A 102 1.69 15.25 -10.10
N MET A 103 0.56 14.84 -9.52
CA MET A 103 -0.70 14.68 -10.27
C MET A 103 -1.22 15.97 -10.93
N CYS A 104 -0.86 17.15 -10.39
CA CYS A 104 -1.20 18.44 -10.99
C CYS A 104 -0.16 18.94 -12.01
N HIS A 105 0.77 18.09 -12.45
CA HIS A 105 1.84 18.49 -13.37
C HIS A 105 1.27 18.96 -14.72
N GLN A 106 1.87 20.01 -15.29
CA GLN A 106 1.46 20.64 -16.56
C GLN A 106 1.46 19.68 -17.77
N GLY A 107 2.12 18.52 -17.66
CA GLY A 107 2.04 17.44 -18.63
C GLY A 107 0.66 16.75 -18.71
N GLY A 108 -0.28 17.10 -17.83
CA GLY A 108 -1.69 16.75 -17.92
C GLY A 108 -1.99 15.25 -17.78
N SER A 109 -3.05 14.82 -18.47
CA SER A 109 -3.59 13.45 -18.37
C SER A 109 -2.58 12.32 -18.62
N PRO A 110 -1.64 12.42 -19.59
CA PRO A 110 -0.60 11.40 -19.78
C PRO A 110 0.32 11.21 -18.56
N VAL A 111 0.75 12.31 -17.93
CA VAL A 111 1.61 12.26 -16.73
C VAL A 111 0.80 11.71 -15.56
N TYR A 112 -0.42 12.22 -15.37
CA TYR A 112 -1.35 11.72 -14.35
C TYR A 112 -1.56 10.20 -14.44
N THR A 113 -1.82 9.68 -15.64
CA THR A 113 -2.12 8.25 -15.85
C THR A 113 -0.89 7.38 -15.56
N ARG A 114 0.31 7.81 -15.95
CA ARG A 114 1.55 7.09 -15.65
C ARG A 114 1.86 7.07 -14.17
N LEU A 115 1.67 8.20 -13.48
CA LEU A 115 1.86 8.30 -12.04
C LEU A 115 0.83 7.46 -11.28
N LEU A 116 -0.43 7.47 -11.72
CA LEU A 116 -1.47 6.61 -11.14
C LEU A 116 -1.15 5.13 -11.34
N ALA A 117 -0.63 4.74 -12.51
CA ALA A 117 -0.16 3.39 -12.76
C ALA A 117 1.00 3.02 -11.83
N LEU A 118 1.95 3.94 -11.59
CA LEU A 118 3.07 3.74 -10.66
C LEU A 118 2.57 3.52 -9.21
N ASP A 119 1.62 4.34 -8.74
CA ASP A 119 0.99 4.17 -7.42
C ASP A 119 0.29 2.81 -7.30
N MET A 120 -0.49 2.43 -8.33
CA MET A 120 -1.14 1.11 -8.37
C MET A 120 -0.12 -0.04 -8.44
N CYS A 121 1.02 0.12 -9.11
CA CYS A 121 2.11 -0.85 -9.07
C CYS A 121 2.64 -1.03 -7.64
N GLY A 122 2.76 0.06 -6.87
CA GLY A 122 3.09 -0.01 -5.44
C GLY A 122 2.12 -0.90 -4.66
N VAL A 123 0.82 -0.70 -4.83
CA VAL A 123 -0.23 -1.55 -4.20
C VAL A 123 -0.15 -3.01 -4.64
N CYS A 124 0.15 -3.26 -5.91
CA CYS A 124 0.36 -4.62 -6.42
C CYS A 124 1.59 -5.29 -5.80
N LEU A 125 2.70 -4.54 -5.68
CA LEU A 125 3.94 -5.04 -5.12
C LEU A 125 3.80 -5.40 -3.65
N VAL A 126 3.19 -4.57 -2.81
CA VAL A 126 2.99 -4.93 -1.38
C VAL A 126 2.09 -6.15 -1.20
N ASN A 127 1.00 -6.26 -1.97
CA ASN A 127 0.13 -7.44 -1.90
C ASN A 127 0.83 -8.73 -2.37
N THR A 128 1.76 -8.61 -3.33
CA THR A 128 2.49 -9.75 -3.87
C THR A 128 3.66 -10.12 -2.97
N LEU A 129 4.61 -9.20 -2.80
CA LEU A 129 5.86 -9.41 -2.10
C LEU A 129 5.66 -9.54 -0.59
N GLY A 130 4.71 -8.82 0.00
CA GLY A 130 4.39 -8.93 1.43
C GLY A 130 3.84 -10.30 1.82
N ALA A 131 3.23 -11.03 0.90
CA ALA A 131 2.72 -12.38 1.16
C ALA A 131 3.80 -13.47 1.05
N LEU A 132 4.93 -13.21 0.36
CA LEU A 132 5.96 -14.23 0.13
C LEU A 132 6.60 -14.72 1.43
N PRO A 133 7.02 -13.86 2.39
CA PRO A 133 7.54 -14.31 3.68
C PRO A 133 6.51 -15.14 4.46
N ILE A 134 5.23 -14.75 4.40
CA ILE A 134 4.13 -15.43 5.09
C ILE A 134 3.97 -16.85 4.54
N ILE A 135 3.87 -17.00 3.21
CA ILE A 135 3.74 -18.31 2.54
C ILE A 135 4.98 -19.16 2.79
N HIS A 136 6.16 -18.57 2.66
CA HIS A 136 7.44 -19.26 2.88
C HIS A 136 7.52 -19.86 4.29
N CYS A 137 7.24 -19.05 5.32
CA CYS A 137 7.32 -19.49 6.71
C CYS A 137 6.20 -20.48 7.06
N THR A 138 4.99 -20.26 6.53
CA THR A 138 3.84 -21.16 6.75
C THR A 138 4.11 -22.57 6.23
N LEU A 139 4.77 -22.67 5.07
CA LEU A 139 5.03 -23.93 4.39
C LEU A 139 6.48 -24.39 4.56
N ALA A 140 7.21 -23.89 5.57
CA ALA A 140 8.65 -24.16 5.74
C ALA A 140 8.98 -25.66 5.70
N CYS A 141 8.16 -26.49 6.34
CA CYS A 141 8.34 -27.95 6.41
C CYS A 141 7.65 -28.74 5.29
N ARG A 142 7.30 -28.09 4.18
CA ARG A 142 6.64 -28.73 3.03
C ARG A 142 7.49 -28.51 1.76
N PRO A 143 8.47 -29.37 1.46
CA PRO A 143 9.53 -29.09 0.48
C PRO A 143 9.01 -28.88 -0.95
N TRP A 144 7.94 -29.57 -1.34
CA TRP A 144 7.32 -29.42 -2.67
C TRP A 144 6.22 -28.35 -2.70
N LEU A 145 5.42 -28.26 -1.65
CA LEU A 145 4.28 -27.35 -1.60
C LEU A 145 4.74 -25.89 -1.48
N ARG A 146 5.81 -25.62 -0.74
CA ARG A 146 6.34 -24.26 -0.55
C ARG A 146 6.73 -23.57 -1.87
N PRO A 147 7.65 -24.11 -2.70
CA PRO A 147 8.00 -23.47 -3.96
C PRO A 147 6.81 -23.41 -4.92
N ALA A 148 5.99 -24.46 -4.99
CA ALA A 148 4.80 -24.46 -5.84
C ALA A 148 3.81 -23.34 -5.46
N ALA A 149 3.55 -23.15 -4.17
CA ALA A 149 2.66 -22.09 -3.66
C ALA A 149 3.24 -20.69 -3.91
N LEU A 150 4.54 -20.49 -3.69
CA LEU A 150 5.20 -19.21 -3.97
C LEU A 150 5.13 -18.85 -5.47
N MET A 151 5.40 -19.82 -6.35
CA MET A 151 5.32 -19.62 -7.79
C MET A 151 3.88 -19.33 -8.24
N ALA A 152 2.92 -20.14 -7.80
CA ALA A 152 1.52 -19.97 -8.13
C ALA A 152 0.98 -18.61 -7.65
N TYR A 153 1.25 -18.23 -6.40
CA TYR A 153 0.82 -16.96 -5.85
C TYR A 153 1.43 -15.77 -6.62
N THR A 154 2.71 -15.84 -6.96
CA THR A 154 3.38 -14.78 -7.73
C THR A 154 2.80 -14.65 -9.13
N ALA A 155 2.59 -15.78 -9.84
CA ALA A 155 2.03 -15.80 -11.19
C ALA A 155 0.59 -15.23 -11.22
N LEU A 156 -0.27 -15.70 -10.31
CA LEU A 156 -1.65 -15.20 -10.18
C LEU A 156 -1.68 -13.72 -9.78
N SER A 157 -0.69 -13.25 -9.00
CA SER A 157 -0.54 -11.84 -8.63
C SER A 157 -0.18 -10.95 -9.83
N GLY A 158 0.56 -11.49 -10.81
CA GLY A 158 0.76 -10.81 -12.09
C GLY A 158 -0.55 -10.54 -12.83
N VAL A 159 -1.46 -11.52 -12.87
CA VAL A 159 -2.80 -11.36 -13.47
C VAL A 159 -3.64 -10.35 -12.69
N ALA A 160 -3.60 -10.40 -11.35
CA ALA A 160 -4.28 -9.46 -10.47
C ALA A 160 -3.79 -8.02 -10.72
N GLY A 161 -2.48 -7.83 -10.81
CA GLY A 161 -1.84 -6.55 -11.06
C GLY A 161 -2.23 -5.97 -12.42
N TRP A 162 -2.21 -6.78 -13.48
CA TRP A 162 -2.69 -6.36 -14.80
C TRP A 162 -4.16 -5.92 -14.78
N ARG A 163 -5.03 -6.68 -14.10
CA ARG A 163 -6.45 -6.31 -13.93
C ARG A 163 -6.61 -5.02 -13.12
N ALA A 164 -5.81 -4.82 -12.08
CA ALA A 164 -5.86 -3.61 -11.26
C ALA A 164 -5.40 -2.36 -12.04
N LEU A 165 -4.34 -2.49 -12.85
CA LEU A 165 -3.81 -1.41 -13.68
C LEU A 165 -4.76 -0.99 -14.80
N THR A 166 -5.54 -1.93 -15.33
CA THR A 166 -6.52 -1.69 -16.42
C THR A 166 -7.94 -1.41 -15.91
N ALA A 167 -8.17 -1.45 -14.59
CA ALA A 167 -9.50 -1.33 -14.02
C ALA A 167 -10.08 0.09 -14.17
N PRO A 168 -11.35 0.21 -14.62
CA PRO A 168 -11.99 1.51 -14.87
C PRO A 168 -12.47 2.21 -13.59
N SER A 169 -12.54 1.50 -12.46
CA SER A 169 -13.06 2.04 -11.20
C SER A 169 -12.36 1.48 -9.97
N THR A 170 -12.41 2.23 -8.86
CA THR A 170 -11.87 1.81 -7.56
C THR A 170 -12.46 0.48 -7.09
N SER A 171 -13.76 0.26 -7.31
CA SER A 171 -14.42 -1.01 -6.96
C SER A 171 -13.91 -2.18 -7.80
N ALA A 172 -13.61 -1.96 -9.09
CA ALA A 172 -13.01 -2.98 -9.94
C ALA A 172 -11.58 -3.32 -9.49
N ARG A 173 -10.80 -2.31 -9.06
CA ARG A 173 -9.46 -2.51 -8.47
C ARG A 173 -9.53 -3.33 -7.19
N LEU A 174 -10.45 -2.99 -6.27
CA LEU A 174 -10.63 -3.74 -5.02
C LEU A 174 -10.96 -5.23 -5.30
N ARG A 175 -11.85 -5.51 -6.26
CA ARG A 175 -12.17 -6.89 -6.65
C ARG A 175 -10.97 -7.64 -7.24
N ALA A 176 -10.07 -6.97 -7.96
CA ALA A 176 -8.88 -7.60 -8.52
C ALA A 176 -7.97 -8.21 -7.43
N PHE A 177 -7.93 -7.59 -6.25
CA PHE A 177 -7.15 -8.05 -5.10
C PHE A 177 -7.90 -9.03 -4.19
N GLY A 178 -9.20 -9.26 -4.42
CA GLY A 178 -10.03 -10.11 -3.54
C GLY A 178 -9.52 -11.55 -3.42
N TRP A 179 -8.98 -12.12 -4.51
CA TRP A 179 -8.43 -13.48 -4.46
C TRP A 179 -7.11 -13.53 -3.65
N GLN A 180 -6.27 -12.48 -3.67
CA GLN A 180 -5.04 -12.43 -2.88
C GLN A 180 -5.35 -12.41 -1.39
N ALA A 181 -6.37 -11.64 -0.99
CA ALA A 181 -6.89 -11.67 0.37
C ALA A 181 -7.41 -13.08 0.74
N GLY A 182 -8.19 -13.71 -0.14
CA GLY A 182 -8.66 -15.08 0.07
C GLY A 182 -7.52 -16.10 0.21
N ALA A 183 -6.50 -16.02 -0.64
CA ALA A 183 -5.33 -16.89 -0.56
C ALA A 183 -4.54 -16.70 0.75
N ARG A 184 -4.39 -15.46 1.23
CA ARG A 184 -3.77 -15.19 2.53
C ARG A 184 -4.61 -15.73 3.69
N LEU A 185 -5.93 -15.58 3.65
CA LEU A 185 -6.83 -16.16 4.66
C LEU A 185 -6.70 -17.70 4.72
N LEU A 186 -6.51 -18.38 3.58
CA LEU A 186 -6.23 -19.83 3.57
C LEU A 186 -4.90 -20.16 4.26
N VAL A 187 -3.85 -19.39 4.01
CA VAL A 187 -2.54 -19.53 4.67
C VAL A 187 -2.65 -19.28 6.17
N PHE A 188 -3.41 -18.27 6.59
CA PHE A 188 -3.69 -17.98 7.99
C PHE A 188 -4.50 -19.10 8.66
N GLY A 189 -5.51 -19.63 7.97
CA GLY A 189 -6.30 -20.76 8.42
C GLY A 189 -5.44 -22.00 8.64
N ALA A 190 -4.56 -22.33 7.68
CA ALA A 190 -3.61 -23.44 7.79
C ALA A 190 -2.72 -23.29 9.03
N ARG A 191 -2.22 -22.08 9.33
CA ARG A 191 -1.49 -21.81 10.58
C ARG A 191 -2.36 -21.99 11.82
N GLY A 192 -3.58 -21.46 11.82
CA GLY A 192 -4.49 -21.51 12.96
C GLY A 192 -4.91 -22.92 13.36
N VAL A 193 -5.01 -23.85 12.41
CA VAL A 193 -5.35 -25.27 12.67
C VAL A 193 -4.13 -26.17 12.86
N GLY A 194 -2.91 -25.61 12.90
CA GLY A 194 -1.67 -26.36 13.12
C GLY A 194 -1.12 -27.10 11.90
N LEU A 195 -1.66 -26.86 10.70
CA LEU A 195 -1.14 -27.42 9.44
C LEU A 195 0.03 -26.62 8.87
N GLY A 196 0.21 -25.38 9.31
CA GLY A 196 1.28 -24.47 8.93
C GLY A 196 2.18 -24.07 10.10
N SER A 197 3.38 -23.61 9.79
CA SER A 197 4.42 -23.26 10.77
C SER A 197 4.69 -21.74 10.82
N GLY A 198 5.35 -21.24 11.85
CA GLY A 198 5.63 -19.80 11.98
C GLY A 198 5.87 -19.35 13.41
N ALA A 199 6.22 -18.09 13.56
CA ALA A 199 6.33 -17.47 14.87
C ALA A 199 4.92 -17.37 15.53
N PRO A 200 4.74 -17.78 16.79
CA PRO A 200 3.43 -17.77 17.45
C PRO A 200 2.73 -16.40 17.47
N GLY A 201 3.51 -15.31 17.50
CA GLY A 201 2.99 -13.93 17.54
C GLY A 201 2.71 -13.29 16.18
N SER A 202 3.04 -13.94 15.06
CA SER A 202 2.95 -13.31 13.73
C SER A 202 1.53 -13.35 13.16
N LEU A 203 0.77 -14.42 13.42
CA LEU A 203 -0.59 -14.61 12.90
C LEU A 203 -1.56 -13.46 13.26
N PRO A 204 -1.66 -13.01 14.52
CA PRO A 204 -2.50 -11.85 14.86
C PRO A 204 -2.10 -10.58 14.10
N CYS A 205 -0.81 -10.38 13.83
CA CYS A 205 -0.34 -9.22 13.06
C CYS A 205 -0.84 -9.29 11.62
N TYR A 206 -0.79 -10.47 10.98
CA TYR A 206 -1.30 -10.63 9.61
C TYR A 206 -2.82 -10.50 9.49
N LEU A 207 -3.57 -10.95 10.51
CA LEU A 207 -5.02 -10.72 10.55
C LEU A 207 -5.34 -9.22 10.66
N ARG A 208 -4.61 -8.48 11.50
CA ARG A 208 -4.75 -7.01 11.59
C ARG A 208 -4.33 -6.32 10.30
N MET A 209 -3.26 -6.78 9.65
CA MET A 209 -2.80 -6.27 8.36
C MET A 209 -3.93 -6.33 7.31
N ASP A 210 -4.53 -7.50 7.09
CA ASP A 210 -5.60 -7.65 6.10
C ASP A 210 -6.89 -6.92 6.51
N ALA A 211 -7.23 -6.90 7.80
CA ALA A 211 -8.39 -6.14 8.30
C ALA A 211 -8.26 -4.64 8.03
N LEU A 212 -7.08 -4.05 8.32
CA LEU A 212 -6.81 -2.63 8.06
C LEU A 212 -6.84 -2.31 6.56
N ALA A 213 -6.23 -3.16 5.72
CA ALA A 213 -6.23 -2.98 4.27
C ALA A 213 -7.65 -3.05 3.69
N LEU A 214 -8.45 -4.03 4.12
CA LEU A 214 -9.84 -4.18 3.67
C LEU A 214 -10.70 -2.99 4.13
N LEU A 215 -10.59 -2.59 5.40
CA LEU A 215 -11.32 -1.45 5.94
C LEU A 215 -10.99 -0.16 5.18
N GLY A 216 -9.70 0.11 4.93
CA GLY A 216 -9.27 1.27 4.15
C GLY A 216 -9.83 1.25 2.72
N GLY A 217 -9.78 0.09 2.06
CA GLY A 217 -10.37 -0.08 0.73
C GLY A 217 -11.88 0.17 0.70
N LEU A 218 -12.62 -0.35 1.69
CA LEU A 218 -14.06 -0.15 1.81
C LEU A 218 -14.42 1.32 2.08
N VAL A 219 -13.70 2.00 2.98
CA VAL A 219 -13.89 3.43 3.28
C VAL A 219 -13.68 4.28 2.02
N ASN A 220 -12.61 4.04 1.26
CA ASN A 220 -12.31 4.77 0.03
C ASN A 220 -13.32 4.48 -1.10
N VAL A 221 -13.81 3.24 -1.23
CA VAL A 221 -14.89 2.92 -2.19
C VAL A 221 -16.21 3.59 -1.79
N ALA A 222 -16.54 3.60 -0.49
CA ALA A 222 -17.76 4.20 0.02
C ALA A 222 -17.75 5.74 -0.01
N ARG A 223 -16.56 6.36 -0.13
CA ARG A 223 -16.32 7.82 -0.07
C ARG A 223 -16.80 8.44 1.24
N LEU A 224 -16.55 7.74 2.35
CA LEU A 224 -16.92 8.20 3.69
C LEU A 224 -15.71 8.80 4.42
N PRO A 225 -15.87 9.94 5.12
CA PRO A 225 -17.13 10.63 5.46
C PRO A 225 -17.56 11.72 4.45
N GLU A 226 -16.77 12.03 3.41
CA GLU A 226 -17.04 13.18 2.54
C GLU A 226 -18.37 13.09 1.79
N ARG A 227 -18.89 11.89 1.55
CA ARG A 227 -20.23 11.68 1.00
C ARG A 227 -21.35 12.18 1.91
N TRP A 228 -21.16 12.17 3.23
CA TRP A 228 -22.15 12.67 4.20
C TRP A 228 -22.09 14.19 4.37
N GLY A 229 -20.92 14.79 4.13
CA GLY A 229 -20.73 16.23 4.19
C GLY A 229 -19.84 16.74 3.06
N PRO A 230 -20.36 16.86 1.83
CA PRO A 230 -19.59 17.36 0.69
C PRO A 230 -18.99 18.74 0.99
N GLY A 231 -17.74 18.98 0.62
CA GLY A 231 -17.02 20.22 0.92
C GLY A 231 -16.41 20.30 2.34
N ARG A 232 -16.92 19.55 3.32
CA ARG A 232 -16.42 19.62 4.71
C ARG A 232 -15.06 18.95 4.91
N PHE A 233 -14.75 17.97 4.08
CA PHE A 233 -13.56 17.12 4.19
C PHE A 233 -12.57 17.36 3.04
N ASP A 234 -12.63 18.53 2.40
CA ASP A 234 -11.81 18.84 1.22
C ASP A 234 -10.31 18.76 1.51
N TYR A 235 -9.90 19.24 2.68
CA TYR A 235 -8.48 19.29 3.07
C TYR A 235 -8.06 18.16 4.00
N TRP A 236 -8.97 17.73 4.88
CA TRP A 236 -8.65 16.79 5.96
C TRP A 236 -9.78 15.79 6.19
N GLY A 237 -9.41 14.55 6.49
CA GLY A 237 -10.32 13.51 6.94
C GLY A 237 -11.22 12.92 5.86
N ASN A 238 -10.93 13.14 4.57
CA ASN A 238 -11.61 12.42 3.50
C ASN A 238 -11.22 10.94 3.45
N SER A 239 -12.04 10.14 2.78
CA SER A 239 -11.89 8.68 2.66
C SER A 239 -10.53 8.23 2.12
N HIS A 240 -9.90 9.04 1.26
CA HIS A 240 -8.61 8.70 0.67
C HIS A 240 -7.48 8.84 1.69
N GLN A 241 -7.49 9.92 2.48
CA GLN A 241 -6.55 10.11 3.59
C GLN A 241 -6.72 9.03 4.66
N ILE A 242 -7.96 8.65 4.98
CA ILE A 242 -8.23 7.55 5.92
C ILE A 242 -7.68 6.23 5.38
N MET A 243 -7.88 5.95 4.09
CA MET A 243 -7.30 4.77 3.45
C MET A 243 -5.78 4.78 3.50
N HIS A 244 -5.11 5.91 3.28
CA HIS A 244 -3.64 6.04 3.43
C HIS A 244 -3.18 5.71 4.86
N LEU A 245 -3.87 6.23 5.88
CA LEU A 245 -3.52 5.94 7.28
C LEU A 245 -3.68 4.44 7.60
N LEU A 246 -4.79 3.84 7.16
CA LEU A 246 -5.05 2.42 7.37
C LEU A 246 -4.09 1.52 6.58
N SER A 247 -3.69 1.92 5.37
CA SER A 247 -2.71 1.17 4.57
C SER A 247 -1.31 1.27 5.17
N VAL A 248 -0.89 2.42 5.72
CA VAL A 248 0.36 2.53 6.50
C VAL A 248 0.31 1.65 7.74
N GLY A 249 -0.80 1.65 8.48
CA GLY A 249 -1.02 0.75 9.61
C GLY A 249 -0.95 -0.73 9.21
N SER A 250 -1.49 -1.08 8.03
CA SER A 250 -1.40 -2.42 7.47
C SER A 250 0.06 -2.82 7.18
N ILE A 251 0.86 -1.95 6.56
CA ILE A 251 2.29 -2.20 6.30
C ILE A 251 3.09 -2.34 7.62
N LEU A 252 2.75 -1.57 8.65
CA LEU A 252 3.35 -1.72 9.99
C LEU A 252 3.04 -3.11 10.59
N GLN A 253 1.79 -3.57 10.49
CA GLN A 253 1.39 -4.90 10.95
C GLN A 253 2.04 -6.02 10.12
N LEU A 254 2.17 -5.83 8.80
CA LEU A 254 2.94 -6.73 7.93
C LEU A 254 4.37 -6.86 8.45
N HIS A 255 5.05 -5.73 8.67
CA HIS A 255 6.43 -5.70 9.16
C HIS A 255 6.57 -6.35 10.55
N ALA A 256 5.65 -6.05 11.46
CA ALA A 256 5.63 -6.62 12.81
C ALA A 256 5.41 -8.15 12.83
N GLY A 257 4.72 -8.71 11.83
CA GLY A 257 4.57 -10.15 11.66
C GLY A 257 5.78 -10.81 10.98
N VAL A 258 6.30 -10.18 9.91
CA VAL A 258 7.37 -10.75 9.07
C VAL A 258 8.70 -10.86 9.82
N VAL A 259 9.07 -9.87 10.62
CA VAL A 259 10.37 -9.89 11.33
C VAL A 259 10.49 -11.11 12.27
N PRO A 260 9.53 -11.37 13.18
CA PRO A 260 9.54 -12.60 13.98
C PRO A 260 9.47 -13.88 13.15
N ASP A 261 8.70 -13.89 12.06
CA ASP A 261 8.56 -15.07 11.19
C ASP A 261 9.88 -15.44 10.49
N LEU A 262 10.61 -14.45 9.97
CA LEU A 262 11.90 -14.67 9.33
C LEU A 262 12.97 -15.09 10.35
N LEU A 263 12.95 -14.51 11.55
CA LEU A 263 13.79 -14.97 12.66
C LEU A 263 13.47 -16.42 13.03
N TRP A 264 12.18 -16.76 13.15
CA TRP A 264 11.75 -18.12 13.43
C TRP A 264 12.21 -19.09 12.34
N ALA A 265 12.05 -18.72 11.07
CA ALA A 265 12.45 -19.57 9.94
C ALA A 265 13.97 -19.82 9.90
N ALA A 266 14.78 -18.85 10.30
CA ALA A 266 16.24 -18.99 10.36
C ALA A 266 16.72 -20.03 11.40
N HIS A 267 15.95 -20.24 12.48
CA HIS A 267 16.33 -21.14 13.59
C HIS A 267 15.51 -22.43 13.65
N HIS A 268 14.43 -22.53 12.88
CA HIS A 268 13.52 -23.66 12.95
C HIS A 268 14.03 -24.87 12.14
N ALA A 269 14.18 -26.01 12.81
CA ALA A 269 14.42 -27.29 12.16
C ALA A 269 13.09 -28.03 12.00
N CYS A 270 12.77 -28.43 10.77
CA CYS A 270 11.60 -29.25 10.49
C CYS A 270 11.80 -30.67 11.04
N PRO A 271 10.73 -31.33 11.53
CA PRO A 271 10.79 -32.73 11.91
C PRO A 271 11.30 -33.59 10.74
N PRO A 272 12.07 -34.66 11.00
CA PRO A 272 12.36 -35.65 9.97
C PRO A 272 11.06 -36.29 9.49
N ASP A 273 10.94 -36.46 8.16
CA ASP A 273 9.81 -37.13 7.49
C ASP A 273 9.66 -38.60 7.92
#